data_AF-A0A955JP79-F1
#
_entry.id   AF-A0A955JP79-F1
#
_cell.length_a   1.000
_cell.length_b   1.000
_cell.length_c   1.000
_cell.angle_alpha   90.00
_cell.angle_beta   90.00
_cell.angle_gamma   90.00
#
_symmetry.space_group_name_H-M   'P 1'
#
loop_
_entity.id
_entity.type
_entity.pdbx_description
1 polymer ?
#
loop_
_entity_poly.entity_id
_entity_poly.type
_entity_poly.pdbx_seq_one_letter_code
_entity_poly.pdbx_strand_id
1 'polypeptide(L)'
;MARVKHYFQLIIFDTLAAICMIGAIATGWLPGPGGIPLFIIGLSLLAINHEWAERYINLLREHANRLGDLIFIPQLRIVFDILTPIMLALGIVIVSLRNSIWMLTLGVFCIGFSVLIFFGNRERWSRLKKNRKPSQKH
;
A
#
# COMPACT_ATOMS: atom_id res chain seq x y z
N MET A 1 24.17 -2.85 30.48
CA MET A 1 23.96 -2.09 29.23
C MET A 1 22.90 -2.72 28.30
N ALA A 2 22.81 -4.05 28.16
CA ALA A 2 21.84 -4.70 27.27
C ALA A 2 20.36 -4.36 27.55
N ARG A 3 19.95 -4.32 28.84
CA ARG A 3 18.57 -3.94 29.22
C ARG A 3 18.20 -2.50 28.82
N VAL A 4 19.11 -1.55 29.02
CA VAL A 4 18.88 -0.14 28.67
C VAL A 4 18.70 0.04 27.16
N LYS A 5 19.50 -0.66 26.35
CA LYS A 5 19.39 -0.63 24.89
C LYS A 5 18.04 -1.17 24.41
N HIS A 6 17.51 -2.20 25.07
CA HIS A 6 16.20 -2.78 24.75
C HIS A 6 15.05 -1.81 25.05
N TYR A 7 15.03 -1.20 26.24
CA TYR A 7 14.02 -0.19 26.58
C TYR A 7 14.09 1.03 25.65
N PHE A 8 15.29 1.44 25.25
CA PHE A 8 15.47 2.55 24.32
C PHE A 8 14.91 2.25 22.92
N GLN A 9 15.12 1.03 22.41
CA GLN A 9 14.52 0.59 21.15
C GLN A 9 13.00 0.58 21.23
N LEU A 10 12.45 0.08 22.33
CA LEU A 10 11.01 0.01 22.56
C LEU A 10 10.37 1.41 22.51
N ILE A 11 10.95 2.38 23.23
CA ILE A 11 10.47 3.77 23.24
C ILE A 11 10.54 4.41 21.85
N ILE A 12 11.62 4.17 21.08
CA ILE A 12 11.76 4.72 19.72
C ILE A 12 10.68 4.17 18.80
N PHE A 13 10.49 2.84 18.77
CA PHE A 13 9.51 2.22 17.89
C PHE A 13 8.09 2.64 18.23
N ASP A 14 7.76 2.74 19.52
CA ASP A 14 6.44 3.19 19.98
C ASP A 14 6.20 4.67 19.64
N THR A 15 7.22 5.52 19.80
CA THR A 15 7.13 6.94 19.44
C THR A 15 6.95 7.12 17.93
N LEU A 16 7.71 6.39 17.11
CA LEU A 16 7.56 6.41 15.65
C LEU A 16 6.18 5.89 15.22
N ALA A 17 5.72 4.80 15.84
CA ALA A 17 4.39 4.26 15.57
C ALA A 17 3.28 5.27 15.92
N ALA A 18 3.38 5.95 17.07
CA ALA A 18 2.44 6.98 17.48
C ALA A 18 2.44 8.16 16.50
N ILE A 19 3.61 8.64 16.07
CA ILE A 19 3.73 9.69 15.04
C ILE A 19 3.07 9.25 13.74
N CYS A 20 3.31 8.01 13.28
CA CYS A 20 2.67 7.47 12.07
C CYS A 20 1.15 7.37 12.22
N MET A 21 0.63 6.94 13.37
CA MET A 21 -0.82 6.83 13.61
C MET A 21 -1.48 8.21 13.71
N ILE A 22 -0.86 9.17 14.38
CA ILE A 22 -1.34 10.56 14.43
C ILE A 22 -1.30 11.17 13.03
N GLY A 23 -0.21 10.94 12.29
CA GLY A 23 -0.10 11.32 10.89
C GLY A 23 -1.18 10.70 10.03
N ALA A 24 -1.57 9.45 10.30
CA ALA A 24 -2.65 8.76 9.60
C ALA A 24 -4.03 9.38 9.89
N ILE A 25 -4.28 9.83 11.12
CA ILE A 25 -5.51 10.55 11.48
C ILE A 25 -5.52 11.93 10.82
N ALA A 26 -4.41 12.66 10.89
CA ALA A 26 -4.28 13.98 10.28
C ALA A 26 -4.40 13.93 8.74
N THR A 27 -3.89 12.87 8.12
CA THR A 27 -4.05 12.61 6.68
C THR A 27 -5.30 11.82 6.34
N GLY A 28 -6.09 11.42 7.34
CA GLY A 28 -7.31 10.62 7.18
C GLY A 28 -8.46 11.40 6.53
N TRP A 29 -8.40 12.75 6.56
CA TRP A 29 -9.29 13.61 5.78
C TRP A 29 -8.90 13.69 4.30
N LEU A 30 -7.62 13.45 3.96
CA LEU A 30 -7.23 13.39 2.56
C LEU A 30 -7.85 12.11 1.98
N PRO A 31 -8.82 12.19 1.04
CA PRO A 31 -9.39 11.03 0.41
C PRO A 31 -8.34 10.46 -0.55
N GLY A 32 -7.33 9.81 0.01
CA GLY A 32 -6.29 9.17 -0.76
C GLY A 32 -5.46 8.16 0.01
N PRO A 33 -4.55 7.45 -0.69
CA PRO A 33 -3.89 6.23 -0.22
C PRO A 33 -2.84 6.48 0.88
N GLY A 34 -2.90 7.60 1.59
CA GLY A 34 -1.92 7.95 2.63
C GLY A 34 -2.29 7.39 3.99
N GLY A 35 -3.50 7.67 4.47
CA GLY A 35 -3.89 7.40 5.86
C GLY A 35 -3.87 5.92 6.24
N ILE A 36 -4.51 5.06 5.44
CA ILE A 36 -4.61 3.63 5.73
C ILE A 36 -3.23 2.94 5.67
N PRO A 37 -2.40 3.12 4.62
CA PRO A 37 -1.05 2.56 4.62
C PRO A 37 -0.17 3.11 5.73
N LEU A 38 -0.25 4.40 6.04
CA LEU A 38 0.53 5.01 7.13
C LEU A 38 0.11 4.46 8.51
N PHE A 39 -1.18 4.19 8.69
CA PHE A 39 -1.71 3.52 9.87
C PHE A 39 -1.18 2.09 9.97
N ILE A 40 -1.21 1.32 8.87
CA ILE A 40 -0.67 -0.04 8.82
C ILE A 40 0.84 -0.04 9.11
N ILE A 41 1.60 0.93 8.59
CA ILE A 41 3.03 1.10 8.89
C ILE A 41 3.24 1.35 10.40
N GLY A 42 2.48 2.27 10.99
CA GLY A 42 2.53 2.53 12.44
C GLY A 42 2.19 1.30 13.27
N LEU A 43 1.13 0.56 12.89
CA LEU A 43 0.73 -0.68 13.54
C LEU A 43 1.81 -1.76 13.40
N SER A 44 2.49 -1.83 12.25
CA SER A 44 3.59 -2.77 11.97
C SER A 44 4.82 -2.47 12.81
N LEU A 45 5.14 -1.20 13.04
CA LEU A 45 6.20 -0.78 13.97
C LEU A 45 5.87 -1.20 15.41
N LEU A 46 4.61 -1.04 15.81
CA LEU A 46 4.14 -1.42 17.14
C LEU A 46 4.16 -2.95 17.35
N ALA A 47 3.86 -3.72 16.30
CA ALA A 47 3.87 -5.18 16.31
C ALA A 47 5.25 -5.79 16.55
N ILE A 48 6.34 -5.04 16.36
CA ILE A 48 7.71 -5.52 16.67
C ILE A 48 7.87 -5.82 18.16
N ASN A 49 7.20 -5.03 19.02
CA ASN A 49 7.35 -5.13 20.47
C ASN A 49 6.07 -5.58 21.18
N HIS A 50 4.92 -5.59 20.49
CA HIS A 50 3.61 -5.84 21.10
C HIS A 50 2.81 -6.91 20.35
N GLU A 51 2.57 -8.05 21.00
CA GLU A 51 1.79 -9.17 20.43
C GLU A 51 0.36 -8.77 20.04
N TRP A 52 -0.25 -7.82 20.75
CA TRP A 52 -1.60 -7.38 20.42
C TRP A 52 -1.66 -6.70 19.05
N ALA A 53 -0.64 -5.91 18.69
CA ALA A 53 -0.59 -5.22 17.40
C ALA A 53 -0.39 -6.22 16.26
N GLU A 54 0.38 -7.29 16.49
CA GLU A 54 0.50 -8.40 15.55
C GLU A 54 -0.84 -9.11 15.32
N ARG A 55 -1.63 -9.37 16.38
CA ARG A 55 -2.98 -9.93 16.24
C ARG A 55 -3.90 -9.03 15.41
N TYR A 56 -3.84 -7.71 15.59
CA TYR A 56 -4.60 -6.76 14.79
C TYR A 56 -4.19 -6.75 13.31
N ILE A 57 -2.90 -6.82 13.01
CA ILE A 57 -2.41 -6.93 11.63
C ILE A 57 -2.94 -8.21 10.97
N ASN A 58 -2.95 -9.32 11.70
CA ASN A 58 -3.47 -10.58 11.19
C ASN A 58 -4.98 -10.51 10.89
N LEU A 59 -5.77 -9.89 11.78
CA LEU A 59 -7.19 -9.64 11.53
C LEU A 59 -7.42 -8.74 10.31
N LEU A 60 -6.63 -7.66 10.18
CA LEU A 60 -6.67 -6.77 9.02
C LEU A 60 -6.32 -7.52 7.72
N ARG A 61 -5.33 -8.41 7.77
CA ARG A 61 -4.90 -9.21 6.62
C ARG A 61 -6.00 -10.15 6.16
N GLU A 62 -6.70 -10.81 7.08
CA GLU A 62 -7.83 -11.69 6.74
C GLU A 62 -8.96 -10.93 6.04
N HIS A 63 -9.31 -9.75 6.55
CA HIS A 63 -10.31 -8.88 5.93
C HIS A 63 -9.83 -8.35 4.57
N ALA A 64 -8.57 -7.96 4.47
CA ALA A 64 -7.97 -7.47 3.23
C ALA A 64 -7.92 -8.53 2.14
N ASN A 65 -7.64 -9.79 2.48
CA ASN A 65 -7.66 -10.90 1.52
C ASN A 65 -9.07 -11.09 0.95
N ARG A 66 -10.10 -11.07 1.80
CA ARG A 66 -11.51 -11.16 1.34
C ARG A 66 -11.90 -10.01 0.41
N LEU A 67 -11.46 -8.79 0.71
CA LEU A 67 -11.68 -7.63 -0.16
C LEU A 67 -10.89 -7.72 -1.47
N GLY A 68 -9.65 -8.23 -1.40
CA GLY A 68 -8.79 -8.45 -2.56
C GLY A 68 -9.44 -9.41 -3.55
N ASP A 69 -10.00 -10.52 -3.07
CA ASP A 69 -10.68 -11.50 -3.92
C ASP A 69 -11.92 -10.92 -4.61
N LEU A 70 -12.59 -9.95 -3.98
CA LEU A 70 -13.75 -9.23 -4.55
C LEU A 70 -13.34 -8.16 -5.57
N ILE A 71 -12.20 -7.49 -5.37
CA ILE A 71 -11.69 -6.44 -6.26
C ILE A 71 -10.96 -7.05 -7.47
N PHE A 72 -10.26 -8.19 -7.31
CA PHE A 72 -9.43 -8.81 -8.34
C PHE A 72 -10.11 -10.03 -9.00
N ILE A 73 -11.40 -9.90 -9.33
CA ILE A 73 -12.14 -10.90 -10.12
C ILE A 73 -11.45 -11.05 -11.50
N PRO A 74 -11.28 -12.27 -12.04
CA PRO A 74 -10.56 -12.50 -13.31
C PRO A 74 -11.13 -11.73 -14.51
N GLN A 75 -12.42 -11.39 -14.49
CA GLN A 75 -13.08 -10.61 -15.54
C GLN A 75 -12.67 -9.12 -15.50
N LEU A 76 -12.49 -8.54 -14.30
CA LEU A 76 -12.08 -7.15 -14.12
C LEU A 76 -10.59 -6.94 -14.38
N ARG A 77 -9.79 -8.01 -14.44
CA ARG A 77 -8.34 -7.92 -14.69
C ARG A 77 -8.01 -7.16 -15.98
N ILE A 78 -8.71 -7.46 -17.07
CA ILE A 78 -8.46 -6.80 -18.36
C ILE A 78 -8.81 -5.31 -18.26
N VAL A 79 -9.90 -5.00 -17.56
CA VAL A 79 -10.29 -3.62 -17.26
C VAL A 79 -9.17 -2.91 -16.51
N PHE A 80 -8.60 -3.50 -15.46
CA PHE A 80 -7.47 -2.90 -14.75
C PHE A 80 -6.21 -2.78 -15.60
N ASP A 81 -5.85 -3.78 -16.40
CA ASP A 81 -4.64 -3.73 -17.24
C ASP A 81 -4.71 -2.63 -18.32
N ILE A 82 -5.91 -2.25 -18.76
CA ILE A 82 -6.14 -1.12 -19.70
C ILE A 82 -6.35 0.19 -18.96
N LEU A 83 -7.15 0.19 -17.89
CA LEU A 83 -7.49 1.39 -17.11
C LEU A 83 -6.27 1.99 -16.44
N THR A 84 -5.36 1.16 -15.93
CA THR A 84 -4.16 1.60 -15.21
C THR A 84 -3.25 2.47 -16.09
N PRO A 85 -2.77 2.04 -17.28
CA PRO A 85 -1.94 2.90 -18.13
C PRO A 85 -2.67 4.15 -18.63
N ILE A 86 -3.99 4.07 -18.85
CA ILE A 86 -4.81 5.25 -19.21
C ILE A 86 -4.82 6.26 -18.06
N MET A 87 -5.08 5.81 -16.83
CA MET A 87 -5.04 6.67 -15.64
C MET A 87 -3.66 7.29 -15.41
N LEU A 88 -2.58 6.51 -15.62
CA LEU A 88 -1.22 7.00 -15.51
C LEU A 88 -0.93 8.10 -16.54
N ALA A 89 -1.28 7.87 -17.81
CA ALA A 89 -1.11 8.84 -18.87
C ALA A 89 -1.91 10.13 -18.60
N LEU A 90 -3.17 9.99 -18.18
CA LEU A 90 -4.00 11.14 -17.78
C LEU A 90 -3.40 11.91 -16.60
N GLY A 91 -2.90 11.21 -15.58
CA GLY A 91 -2.23 11.83 -14.45
C GLY A 91 -1.01 12.64 -14.87
N ILE A 92 -0.17 12.09 -15.76
CA ILE A 92 1.00 12.80 -16.32
C ILE A 92 0.55 14.04 -17.09
N VAL A 93 -0.44 13.91 -17.98
CA VAL A 93 -0.96 15.04 -18.77
C VAL A 93 -1.52 16.14 -17.86
N ILE A 94 -2.27 15.79 -16.81
CA ILE A 94 -2.84 16.75 -15.85
C ILE A 94 -1.73 17.50 -15.11
N VAL A 95 -0.66 16.80 -14.70
CA VAL A 95 0.51 17.42 -14.07
C VAL A 95 1.26 18.33 -15.07
N SER A 96 1.36 17.93 -16.34
CA SER A 96 2.03 18.70 -17.39
C SER A 96 1.25 19.96 -17.78
N LEU A 97 -0.09 19.91 -17.79
CA LEU A 97 -0.97 21.02 -18.14
C LEU A 97 -1.34 21.90 -16.93
N ARG A 98 -0.57 21.85 -15.84
CA ARG A 98 -0.98 22.48 -14.57
C ARG A 98 -1.20 23.99 -14.73
N ASN A 99 -2.38 24.44 -14.33
CA ASN A 99 -2.69 25.86 -14.08
C ASN A 99 -3.04 26.15 -12.61
N SER A 100 -3.27 25.12 -11.80
CA SER A 100 -3.74 25.25 -10.41
C SER A 100 -3.14 24.17 -9.50
N ILE A 101 -3.00 24.49 -8.21
CA ILE A 101 -2.51 23.57 -7.16
C ILE A 101 -3.39 22.31 -7.06
N TRP A 102 -4.70 22.44 -7.28
CA TRP A 102 -5.66 21.34 -7.23
C TRP A 102 -5.42 20.30 -8.35
N MET A 103 -5.00 20.76 -9.53
CA MET A 103 -4.64 19.87 -10.64
C MET A 103 -3.37 19.08 -10.33
N LEU A 104 -2.40 19.69 -9.63
CA LEU A 104 -1.19 19.00 -9.20
C LEU A 104 -1.52 17.90 -8.19
N THR A 105 -2.34 18.20 -7.17
CA THR A 105 -2.77 17.18 -6.20
C THR A 105 -3.53 16.04 -6.86
N LEU A 106 -4.42 16.36 -7.80
CA LEU A 106 -5.21 15.37 -8.52
C LEU A 106 -4.34 14.51 -9.46
N GLY A 107 -3.41 15.13 -10.18
CA GLY A 107 -2.49 14.43 -11.08
C GLY A 107 -1.53 13.51 -10.32
N VAL A 108 -0.92 13.99 -9.23
CA VAL A 108 -0.07 13.16 -8.35
C VAL A 108 -0.87 12.01 -7.75
N PHE A 109 -2.12 12.27 -7.34
CA PHE A 109 -3.03 11.25 -6.85
C PHE A 109 -3.32 10.18 -7.91
N CYS A 110 -3.68 10.57 -9.13
CA CYS A 110 -3.94 9.63 -10.22
C CYS A 110 -2.72 8.77 -10.57
N ILE A 111 -1.52 9.37 -10.61
CA ILE A 111 -0.26 8.64 -10.84
C ILE A 111 -0.02 7.65 -9.70
N GLY A 112 -0.09 8.09 -8.44
CA GLY A 112 0.15 7.24 -7.27
C GLY A 112 -0.84 6.09 -7.19
N PHE A 113 -2.13 6.37 -7.40
CA PHE A 113 -3.18 5.35 -7.38
C PHE A 113 -3.03 4.34 -8.51
N SER A 114 -2.67 4.80 -9.72
CA SER A 114 -2.36 3.91 -10.85
C SER A 114 -1.21 2.97 -10.53
N VAL A 115 -0.13 3.48 -9.94
CA VAL A 115 1.04 2.66 -9.56
C VAL A 115 0.65 1.63 -8.48
N LEU A 116 -0.18 2.02 -7.50
CA LEU A 116 -0.68 1.12 -6.47
C LEU A 116 -1.52 -0.01 -7.07
N ILE A 117 -2.42 0.27 -8.00
CA ILE A 117 -3.21 -0.76 -8.70
C ILE A 117 -2.29 -1.69 -9.51
N PHE A 118 -1.31 -1.11 -10.21
CA PHE A 118 -0.35 -1.86 -11.01
C PHE A 118 0.42 -2.89 -10.16
N PHE A 119 0.91 -2.49 -8.98
CA PHE A 119 1.61 -3.39 -8.05
C PHE A 119 0.67 -4.30 -7.27
N GLY A 120 -0.57 -3.86 -7.02
CA GLY A 120 -1.62 -4.64 -6.36
C GLY A 120 -2.00 -5.89 -7.15
N ASN A 121 -1.88 -5.86 -8.48
CA ASN A 121 -2.07 -7.01 -9.37
C ASN A 121 -0.88 -7.99 -9.31
N ARG A 122 -0.54 -8.48 -8.11
CA ARG A 122 0.59 -9.38 -7.81
C ARG A 122 0.57 -10.67 -8.63
N GLU A 123 -0.60 -11.09 -9.09
CA GLU A 123 -0.77 -12.27 -9.93
C GLU A 123 -0.08 -12.17 -11.30
N ARG A 124 0.09 -10.96 -11.88
CA ARG A 124 0.87 -10.80 -13.12
C ARG A 124 2.32 -11.23 -12.94
N TRP A 125 2.93 -10.83 -11.83
CA TRP A 125 4.34 -11.16 -11.53
C TRP A 125 4.53 -12.66 -11.26
N SER A 126 3.59 -13.29 -10.59
CA SER A 126 3.60 -14.75 -10.34
C SER A 126 3.58 -15.56 -11.65
N ARG A 127 2.78 -15.14 -12.64
CA ARG A 127 2.71 -15.80 -13.96
C ARG A 127 3.97 -15.59 -14.80
N LEU A 128 4.55 -14.39 -14.78
CA LEU A 128 5.85 -14.13 -15.42
C LEU A 128 6.97 -14.99 -14.82
N LYS A 129 6.91 -15.27 -13.52
CA LYS A 129 7.86 -16.17 -12.83
C LYS A 129 7.57 -17.65 -13.10
N LYS A 130 6.29 -18.05 -13.22
CA LYS A 130 5.88 -19.43 -13.55
C LYS A 130 6.30 -19.84 -14.97
N ASN A 131 6.22 -18.92 -15.93
CA ASN A 131 6.67 -19.17 -17.31
C ASN A 131 8.19 -19.19 -17.49
N ARG A 132 8.99 -18.96 -16.43
CA ARG A 132 10.46 -19.04 -16.45
C ARG A 132 11.03 -20.32 -15.83
N LYS A 133 10.21 -21.22 -15.27
CA LYS A 133 10.69 -22.56 -14.91
C LYS A 133 10.58 -23.44 -16.16
N PRO A 134 11.70 -23.82 -16.80
CA PRO A 134 11.64 -24.80 -17.88
C PRO A 134 11.02 -26.08 -17.32
N SER A 135 10.06 -26.62 -18.07
CA SER A 135 9.48 -27.93 -17.83
C SER A 135 10.61 -28.96 -17.76
N GLN A 136 11.08 -29.30 -16.56
CA GLN A 136 11.78 -30.56 -16.35
C GLN A 136 10.74 -31.66 -16.53
N LYS A 137 10.56 -32.10 -17.78
CA LYS A 137 9.92 -33.36 -18.09
C LYS A 137 10.86 -34.46 -17.58
N HIS A 138 10.38 -35.23 -16.61
CA HIS A 138 10.89 -36.58 -16.36
C HIS A 138 10.44 -37.52 -17.46
#